data_AF-A0A4P9W801-F1
#
_entry.id   AF-A0A4P9W801-F1
#
_cell.length_a   1.000
_cell.length_b   1.000
_cell.length_c   1.000
_cell.angle_alpha   90.00
_cell.angle_beta   90.00
_cell.angle_gamma   90.00
#
_symmetry.space_group_name_H-M   'P 1'
#
loop_
_entity.id
_entity.type
_entity.pdbx_description
1 polymer ?
#
loop_
_entity_poly.entity_id
_entity_poly.type
_entity_poly.pdbx_seq_one_letter_code
_entity_poly.pdbx_strand_id
1 'polypeptide(L)'
;VEKYRPTHLDELISHADIISTITRFIDENRLPHLLLYGPPGTGKTSTILACARRLYGAKYKSMILELNASDDRGIDVVREQIKNFASTKTIF
;
A
#
# COMPACT_ATOMS: atom_id res chain seq x y z
N VAL A 1 12.46 14.55 -6.35
CA VAL A 1 12.24 13.70 -5.17
C VAL A 1 11.62 12.36 -5.57
N GLU A 2 10.52 12.35 -6.34
CA GLU A 2 9.86 11.12 -6.83
C GLU A 2 10.73 10.16 -7.65
N LYS A 3 11.74 10.68 -8.38
CA LYS A 3 12.66 9.88 -9.21
C LYS A 3 13.39 8.76 -8.44
N TYR A 4 13.59 8.92 -7.14
CA TYR A 4 14.30 7.97 -6.28
C TYR A 4 13.36 7.27 -5.27
N ARG A 5 12.04 7.34 -5.47
CA ARG A 5 11.10 6.64 -4.61
C ARG A 5 11.32 5.12 -4.78
N PRO A 6 11.58 4.37 -3.70
CA PRO A 6 11.79 2.93 -3.76
C PRO A 6 10.65 2.22 -4.50
N THR A 7 11.00 1.32 -5.42
CA THR A 7 10.04 0.47 -6.12
C THR A 7 9.95 -0.93 -5.54
N HIS A 8 11.03 -1.39 -4.92
CA HIS A 8 11.14 -2.69 -4.27
C HIS A 8 11.31 -2.53 -2.75
N LEU A 9 10.88 -3.55 -2.00
CA LEU A 9 11.04 -3.55 -0.54
C LEU A 9 12.52 -3.53 -0.11
N ASP A 10 13.39 -4.11 -0.94
CA ASP A 10 14.82 -4.23 -0.69
C ASP A 10 15.57 -2.88 -0.82
N GLU A 11 14.96 -1.91 -1.48
CA GLU A 11 15.48 -0.54 -1.64
C GLU A 11 15.15 0.36 -0.43
N LEU A 12 14.32 -0.13 0.50
CA LEU A 12 14.03 0.58 1.75
C LEU A 12 15.14 0.28 2.76
N ILE A 13 16.09 1.20 2.85
CA ILE A 13 17.26 1.11 3.75
C ILE A 13 16.84 1.20 5.24
N SER A 14 15.64 1.71 5.53
CA SER A 14 15.15 1.95 6.89
C SER A 14 14.20 0.85 7.38
N HIS A 15 14.21 0.60 8.70
CA HIS A 15 13.23 -0.25 9.40
C HIS A 15 13.21 -1.73 8.97
N ALA A 16 14.39 -2.36 8.90
CA ALA A 16 14.56 -3.77 8.50
C ALA A 16 13.61 -4.74 9.24
N ASP A 17 13.43 -4.57 10.56
CA ASP A 17 12.53 -5.43 11.35
C ASP A 17 11.06 -5.31 10.92
N ILE A 18 10.62 -4.08 10.60
CA ILE A 18 9.25 -3.81 10.13
C ILE A 18 9.05 -4.44 8.76
N ILE A 19 10.02 -4.25 7.86
CA ILE A 19 9.98 -4.82 6.50
C ILE A 19 9.98 -6.34 6.55
N SER A 20 10.81 -6.94 7.42
CA SER A 20 10.86 -8.39 7.62
C SER A 20 9.52 -8.93 8.13
N THR A 21 8.90 -8.26 9.10
CA THR A 21 7.61 -8.64 9.65
C THR A 21 6.49 -8.56 8.60
N ILE A 22 6.42 -7.46 7.86
CA ILE A 22 5.42 -7.28 6.79
C ILE A 22 5.64 -8.31 5.67
N THR A 23 6.89 -8.53 5.29
CA THR A 23 7.29 -9.55 4.30
C THR A 23 6.78 -10.93 4.70
N ARG A 24 6.99 -11.32 5.95
CA ARG A 24 6.50 -12.60 6.47
C ARG A 24 4.96 -12.70 6.40
N PHE A 25 4.24 -11.64 6.76
CA PHE A 25 2.78 -11.65 6.64
C PHE A 25 2.28 -11.73 5.19
N ILE A 26 3.01 -11.11 4.25
CA ILE A 26 2.74 -11.23 2.82
C ILE A 26 2.95 -12.68 2.36
N ASP A 27 4.07 -13.28 2.71
CA ASP A 27 4.43 -14.65 2.30
C ASP A 27 3.49 -15.70 2.91
N GLU A 28 2.99 -15.46 4.13
CA GLU A 28 1.96 -16.29 4.78
C GLU A 28 0.53 -16.01 4.26
N ASN A 29 0.34 -15.05 3.36
CA ASN A 29 -0.96 -14.57 2.87
C ASN A 29 -1.93 -14.17 4.00
N ARG A 30 -1.40 -13.54 5.06
CA ARG A 30 -2.11 -13.14 6.27
C ARG A 30 -1.85 -11.68 6.63
N LEU A 31 -1.69 -10.81 5.63
CA LEU A 31 -1.44 -9.39 5.84
C LEU A 31 -2.66 -8.72 6.51
N PRO A 32 -2.52 -8.19 7.74
CA PRO A 32 -3.61 -7.47 8.40
C PRO A 32 -3.78 -6.06 7.81
N HIS A 33 -4.82 -5.35 8.23
CA HIS A 33 -4.91 -3.91 7.99
C HIS A 33 -3.78 -3.19 8.74
N LEU A 34 -3.04 -2.34 8.02
CA LEU A 34 -1.86 -1.66 8.53
C LEU A 34 -2.13 -0.18 8.76
N LEU A 35 -1.60 0.35 9.87
CA LEU A 35 -1.49 1.78 10.13
C LEU A 35 -0.01 2.15 10.24
N LEU A 36 0.53 2.81 9.20
CA LEU A 36 1.90 3.30 9.21
C LEU A 36 1.91 4.75 9.70
N TYR A 37 2.60 5.02 10.81
CA TYR A 37 2.70 6.36 11.40
C TYR A 37 4.16 6.71 11.74
N GLY A 38 4.47 8.02 11.78
CA GLY A 38 5.82 8.52 12.07
C GLY A 38 6.13 9.85 11.39
N PRO A 39 7.31 10.46 11.67
CA PRO A 39 7.72 11.76 11.12
C PRO A 39 7.67 11.83 9.58
N PRO A 40 7.54 13.03 8.97
CA PRO A 40 7.60 13.17 7.51
C PRO A 40 8.94 12.67 6.95
N GLY A 41 8.93 12.09 5.75
CA GLY A 41 10.16 11.59 5.09
C GLY A 41 10.68 10.23 5.57
N THR A 42 9.99 9.54 6.47
CA THR A 42 10.38 8.20 6.99
C THR A 42 10.02 7.01 6.10
N GLY A 43 9.54 7.25 4.88
CA GLY A 43 9.27 6.17 3.91
C GLY A 43 7.95 5.42 4.08
N LYS A 44 6.99 5.91 4.87
CA LYS A 44 5.66 5.28 5.06
C LYS A 44 4.93 4.99 3.74
N THR A 45 4.74 6.02 2.92
CA THR A 45 4.10 5.90 1.60
C THR A 45 4.90 4.99 0.68
N SER A 46 6.22 5.13 0.67
CA SER A 46 7.10 4.26 -0.12
C SER A 46 6.98 2.79 0.28
N THR A 47 6.87 2.51 1.59
CA THR A 47 6.76 1.16 2.14
C THR A 47 5.48 0.48 1.67
N ILE A 48 4.33 1.12 1.84
CA ILE A 48 3.05 0.49 1.46
C ILE A 48 2.94 0.28 -0.06
N LEU A 49 3.47 1.19 -0.88
CA LEU A 49 3.50 1.04 -2.33
C LEU A 49 4.43 -0.10 -2.77
N ALA A 50 5.60 -0.24 -2.14
CA ALA A 50 6.52 -1.36 -2.40
C ALA A 50 5.89 -2.71 -1.98
N CYS A 51 5.21 -2.76 -0.83
CA CYS A 51 4.44 -3.94 -0.40
C CYS A 51 3.36 -4.33 -1.41
N ALA A 52 2.55 -3.36 -1.85
CA ALA A 52 1.49 -3.60 -2.82
C ALA A 52 2.04 -4.06 -4.18
N ARG A 53 3.19 -3.54 -4.63
CA ARG A 53 3.88 -4.03 -5.84
C ARG A 53 4.33 -5.47 -5.69
N ARG A 54 4.87 -5.86 -4.54
CA ARG A 54 5.25 -7.26 -4.26
C ARG A 54 4.04 -8.19 -4.25
N LEU A 55 2.95 -7.78 -3.61
CA LEU A 55 1.72 -8.58 -3.51
C LEU A 55 1.05 -8.83 -4.87
N TYR A 56 0.93 -7.78 -5.69
CA TYR A 56 0.10 -7.85 -6.89
C TYR A 56 0.91 -7.92 -8.20
N GLY A 57 2.21 -7.63 -8.17
CA GLY A 57 3.08 -7.67 -9.34
C GLY A 57 2.50 -6.90 -10.53
N ALA A 58 2.30 -7.59 -11.64
CA ALA A 58 1.71 -7.02 -12.86
C ALA A 58 0.27 -6.50 -12.67
N LYS A 59 -0.48 -7.07 -11.72
CA LYS A 59 -1.86 -6.67 -11.39
C LYS A 59 -1.93 -5.44 -10.47
N TYR A 60 -0.80 -4.84 -10.12
CA TYR A 60 -0.72 -3.69 -9.20
C TYR A 60 -1.76 -2.60 -9.52
N LYS A 61 -1.84 -2.15 -10.77
CA LYS A 61 -2.74 -1.04 -11.15
C LYS A 61 -4.23 -1.37 -11.01
N SER A 62 -4.62 -2.63 -11.11
CA SER A 62 -6.04 -3.05 -11.02
C SER A 62 -6.43 -3.53 -9.63
N MET A 63 -5.45 -3.85 -8.78
CA MET A 63 -5.67 -4.43 -7.44
C MET A 63 -5.47 -3.43 -6.30
N ILE A 64 -5.18 -2.17 -6.61
CA ILE A 64 -5.00 -1.11 -5.61
C ILE A 64 -5.96 0.05 -5.84
N LEU A 65 -6.38 0.66 -4.74
CA LEU A 65 -7.01 1.97 -4.71
C LEU A 65 -6.18 2.84 -3.78
N GLU A 66 -5.49 3.83 -4.35
CA GLU A 66 -4.76 4.85 -3.60
C GLU A 66 -5.64 6.09 -3.51
N LEU A 67 -5.92 6.54 -2.29
CA LEU A 67 -6.68 7.76 -2.02
C LEU A 67 -5.82 8.72 -1.22
N ASN A 68 -5.79 9.98 -1.62
CA ASN A 68 -5.03 11.02 -0.93
C ASN A 68 -5.96 11.99 -0.23
N ALA A 69 -5.68 12.28 1.04
CA ALA A 69 -6.46 13.20 1.85
C ALA A 69 -6.48 14.65 1.34
N SER A 70 -5.58 15.05 0.43
CA SER A 70 -5.67 16.38 -0.20
C SER A 70 -6.79 16.46 -1.23
N ASP A 71 -7.03 15.37 -1.95
CA ASP A 71 -7.85 15.35 -3.16
C ASP A 71 -9.21 14.67 -2.89
N ASP A 72 -9.24 13.68 -1.99
CA ASP A 72 -10.37 12.78 -1.77
C ASP A 72 -11.03 12.98 -0.39
N ARG A 73 -11.53 14.19 -0.12
CA ARG A 73 -12.02 14.60 1.22
C ARG A 73 -13.51 14.37 1.49
N GLY A 74 -14.29 14.00 0.47
CA GLY A 74 -15.75 13.88 0.56
C GLY A 74 -16.20 12.59 1.23
N ILE A 75 -17.31 12.64 1.98
CA ILE A 75 -17.95 11.44 2.54
C ILE A 75 -18.36 10.43 1.45
N ASP A 76 -18.64 10.93 0.24
CA ASP A 76 -19.00 10.12 -0.92
C ASP A 76 -17.84 9.23 -1.38
N VAL A 77 -16.58 9.66 -1.22
CA VAL A 77 -15.40 8.82 -1.49
C VAL A 77 -15.45 7.55 -0.63
N VAL A 78 -15.77 7.70 0.65
CA VAL A 78 -15.85 6.57 1.59
C VAL A 78 -17.05 5.69 1.27
N ARG A 79 -18.22 6.29 1.02
CA ARG A 79 -19.49 5.55 0.84
C ARG A 79 -19.59 4.88 -0.52
N GLU A 80 -19.00 5.45 -1.55
CA GLU A 80 -19.11 4.98 -2.92
C GLU A 80 -17.80 4.37 -3.39
N GLN A 81 -16.72 5.15 -3.53
CA GLN A 81 -15.49 4.66 -4.18
C GLN A 81 -14.84 3.51 -3.40
N ILE A 82 -14.59 3.69 -2.10
CA ILE A 82 -13.99 2.65 -1.25
C ILE A 82 -14.88 1.41 -1.21
N LYS A 83 -16.19 1.61 -1.02
CA LYS A 83 -17.16 0.51 -0.94
C LYS A 83 -17.25 -0.28 -2.25
N ASN A 84 -17.32 0.41 -3.38
CA ASN A 84 -17.40 -0.21 -4.70
C ASN A 84 -16.12 -1.00 -5.00
N PHE A 85 -14.95 -0.43 -4.73
CA PHE A 85 -13.67 -1.12 -4.90
C PHE A 85 -13.57 -2.38 -4.02
N ALA A 86 -13.90 -2.26 -2.73
CA ALA A 86 -13.88 -3.40 -1.80
C ALA A 86 -14.91 -4.49 -2.15
N SER A 87 -16.02 -4.12 -2.78
CA SER A 87 -17.08 -5.05 -3.22
C SER A 87 -16.82 -5.63 -4.61
N THR A 88 -15.82 -5.13 -5.34
CA THR A 88 -15.47 -5.61 -6.68
C THR A 88 -14.80 -6.97 -6.53
N LYS A 89 -15.57 -8.05 -6.70
CA LYS A 89 -15.00 -9.38 -6.91
C LYS A 89 -14.30 -9.36 -8.26
N THR A 90 -13.00 -9.61 -8.29
CA THR A 90 -12.30 -9.97 -9.52
C THR A 90 -12.90 -11.30 -9.98
N ILE A 91 -13.80 -11.26 -10.96
CA ILE A 91 -14.42 -12.45 -11.55
C ILE A 91 -13.40 -13.07 -12.53
N PHE A 92 -12.21 -13.49 -12.07
CA PHE A 92 -11.28 -14.37 -12.80
C PHE A 92 -10.23 -14.94 -11.83
#